data_AF-A0A5K0ZYL7-F1
#
_entry.id   AF-A0A5K0ZYL7-F1
#
_cell.length_a   1.000
_cell.length_b   1.000
_cell.length_c   1.000
_cell.angle_alpha   90.00
_cell.angle_beta   90.00
_cell.angle_gamma   90.00
#
_symmetry.space_group_name_H-M   'P 1'
#
loop_
_entity.id
_entity.type
_entity.pdbx_description
1 polymer ?
#
loop_
_entity_poly.entity_id
_entity_poly.type
_entity_poly.pdbx_seq_one_letter_code
_entity_poly.pdbx_strand_id
1 'polypeptide(L)'
;DALETADFKKYSPRTHESLSCWNSDSIGFNLIENVLCHICRNERPGAVLVFMTGWDDINALKEQLHSHPLLGDPSKVLLLACHGSMASSEQ
;
A
#
# COMPACT_ATOMS: atom_id res chain seq x y z
N ASP A 1 14.62 13.54 14.46
CA ASP A 1 13.78 12.55 13.76
C ASP A 1 14.30 12.32 12.34
N ALA A 2 14.09 11.16 11.70
CA ALA A 2 14.59 10.90 10.33
C ALA A 2 13.95 11.84 9.29
N LEU A 3 12.77 12.36 9.60
CA LEU A 3 12.06 13.35 8.78
C LEU A 3 12.66 14.76 8.92
N GLU A 4 13.23 15.10 10.08
CA GLU A 4 13.84 16.43 10.33
C GLU A 4 15.18 16.59 9.61
N THR A 5 15.87 15.50 9.30
CA THR A 5 17.19 15.52 8.67
C THR A 5 17.16 15.34 7.15
N ALA A 6 15.99 15.06 6.58
CA ALA A 6 15.82 14.80 5.16
C ALA A 6 15.74 16.10 4.35
N ASP A 7 16.56 16.20 3.28
CA ASP A 7 16.50 17.34 2.35
C ASP A 7 15.40 17.12 1.30
N PHE A 8 14.29 17.84 1.47
CA PHE A 8 13.15 17.77 0.56
C PHE A 8 13.16 18.84 -0.54
N LYS A 9 14.18 19.70 -0.66
CA LYS A 9 14.18 20.88 -1.57
C LYS A 9 13.91 20.57 -3.05
N LYS A 10 14.09 19.31 -3.48
CA LYS A 10 13.83 18.85 -4.85
C LYS A 10 12.37 18.49 -5.13
N TYR A 11 11.53 18.37 -4.09
CA TYR A 11 10.13 18.00 -4.23
C TYR A 11 9.21 19.21 -4.33
N SER A 12 8.02 19.00 -4.90
CA SER A 12 7.01 20.05 -5.06
C SER A 12 6.49 20.56 -3.71
N PRO A 13 6.01 21.81 -3.60
CA PRO A 13 5.42 22.33 -2.36
C PRO A 13 4.29 21.45 -1.81
N ARG A 14 3.48 20.86 -2.70
CA ARG A 14 2.40 19.96 -2.31
C ARG A 14 2.90 18.66 -1.68
N THR A 15 4.04 18.14 -2.15
CA THR A 15 4.68 16.96 -1.56
C THR A 15 5.21 17.28 -0.16
N HIS A 16 5.79 18.48 0.05
CA HIS A 16 6.23 18.92 1.38
C HIS A 16 5.06 19.00 2.36
N GLU A 17 3.97 19.65 1.96
CA GLU A 17 2.77 19.77 2.80
C GLU A 17 2.22 18.39 3.17
N SER A 18 2.10 17.47 2.19
CA SER A 18 1.65 16.10 2.46
C SER A 18 2.58 15.35 3.43
N LEU A 19 3.90 15.51 3.31
CA LEU A 19 4.87 14.87 4.20
C LEU A 19 4.88 15.50 5.59
N SER A 20 4.56 16.78 5.72
CA SER A 20 4.45 17.46 7.02
C SER A 20 3.31 16.93 7.89
N CYS A 21 2.28 16.37 7.25
CA CYS A 21 1.15 15.72 7.92
C CYS A 21 1.35 14.20 8.09
N TRP A 22 2.51 13.65 7.69
CA TRP A 22 2.78 12.23 7.85
C TRP A 22 2.89 11.86 9.33
N ASN A 23 2.33 10.70 9.68
CA ASN A 23 2.40 10.12 11.01
C ASN A 23 3.05 8.74 10.91
N SER A 24 4.14 8.52 11.64
CA SER A 24 4.86 7.23 11.67
C SER A 24 4.09 6.13 12.40
N ASP A 25 3.20 6.52 13.31
CA ASP A 25 2.48 5.59 14.19
C ASP A 25 1.22 5.01 13.53
N SER A 26 0.83 5.51 12.35
CA SER A 26 -0.32 5.02 11.60
C SER A 26 0.10 4.44 10.25
N ILE A 27 -0.49 3.29 9.91
CA ILE A 27 -0.30 2.69 8.58
C ILE A 27 -1.19 3.41 7.58
N GLY A 28 -0.58 4.01 6.56
CA GLY A 28 -1.30 4.74 5.51
C GLY A 28 -1.94 3.83 4.47
N PHE A 29 -3.02 3.09 4.81
CA PHE A 29 -3.71 2.20 3.85
C PHE A 29 -4.13 2.92 2.57
N ASN A 30 -4.63 4.15 2.69
CA ASN A 30 -4.98 4.99 1.55
C ASN A 30 -3.77 5.28 0.64
N LEU A 31 -2.58 5.50 1.21
CA LEU A 31 -1.38 5.69 0.42
C LEU A 31 -1.02 4.40 -0.34
N ILE A 32 -1.10 3.25 0.32
CA ILE A 32 -0.85 1.94 -0.31
C ILE A 32 -1.83 1.72 -1.47
N GLU A 33 -3.13 1.91 -1.26
CA GLU A 33 -4.15 1.79 -2.32
C GLU A 33 -3.87 2.72 -3.51
N ASN A 34 -3.52 3.98 -3.24
CA ASN A 34 -3.20 4.96 -4.30
C ASN A 34 -1.93 4.57 -5.07
N VAL A 35 -0.90 4.05 -4.40
CA VAL A 35 0.33 3.56 -5.05
C VAL A 35 0.02 2.34 -5.92
N LEU A 36 -0.77 1.38 -5.43
CA LEU A 36 -1.20 0.21 -6.21
C LEU A 36 -2.00 0.63 -7.45
N CYS A 37 -2.94 1.57 -7.28
CA CYS A 37 -3.66 2.18 -8.39
C CYS A 37 -2.74 2.85 -9.41
N HIS A 38 -1.68 3.53 -8.96
CA HIS A 38 -0.71 4.15 -9.84
C HIS A 38 0.07 3.09 -10.63
N ILE A 39 0.55 2.04 -9.96
CA ILE A 39 1.28 0.93 -10.59
C ILE A 39 0.40 0.27 -11.65
N CYS A 40 -0.83 -0.12 -11.32
CA CYS A 40 -1.73 -0.78 -12.26
C CYS A 40 -2.05 0.06 -13.50
N ARG A 41 -1.99 1.39 -13.42
CA ARG A 41 -2.34 2.30 -14.53
C ARG A 41 -1.14 2.74 -15.36
N ASN A 42 0.04 2.86 -14.77
CA ASN A 42 1.17 3.57 -15.37
C ASN A 42 2.42 2.70 -15.56
N GLU A 43 2.50 1.55 -14.88
CA GLU A 43 3.70 0.72 -14.89
C GLU A 43 3.53 -0.50 -15.79
N ARG A 44 4.66 -1.15 -16.08
CA ARG A 44 4.69 -2.40 -16.86
C ARG A 44 3.99 -3.55 -16.14
N PRO A 45 3.49 -4.58 -16.85
CA PRO A 45 2.91 -5.76 -16.24
C PRO A 45 3.86 -6.45 -15.26
N GLY A 46 3.34 -6.89 -14.11
CA GLY A 46 4.09 -7.60 -13.09
C GLY A 46 3.30 -7.76 -11.79
N ALA A 47 3.75 -8.68 -10.93
CA ALA A 47 3.20 -8.85 -9.59
C ALA A 47 3.76 -7.76 -8.64
N VAL A 48 2.96 -7.39 -7.64
CA VAL A 48 3.35 -6.45 -6.57
C VAL A 48 3.33 -7.20 -5.24
N LEU A 49 4.42 -7.09 -4.47
CA LEU A 49 4.53 -7.62 -3.12
C LEU A 49 4.46 -6.46 -2.13
N VAL A 50 3.46 -6.48 -1.24
CA VAL A 50 3.30 -5.49 -0.17
C VAL A 50 3.76 -6.13 1.13
N PHE A 51 4.74 -5.52 1.80
CA PHE A 51 5.17 -5.92 3.13
C PHE A 51 4.37 -5.18 4.18
N MET A 52 3.73 -5.94 5.09
CA MET A 52 2.96 -5.40 6.21
C MET A 52 3.27 -6.17 7.48
N THR A 53 3.05 -5.50 8.62
CA THR A 53 3.21 -6.08 9.95
C THR A 53 1.87 -6.60 10.45
N GLY A 54 1.82 -7.86 10.87
CA GLY A 54 0.65 -8.43 11.53
C GLY A 54 -0.47 -8.86 10.56
N TRP A 55 -1.25 -9.84 11.02
CA TRP A 55 -2.35 -10.43 10.25
C TRP A 55 -3.55 -9.49 10.10
N ASP A 56 -3.86 -8.73 11.16
CA ASP A 56 -5.01 -7.84 11.17
C ASP A 56 -4.86 -6.72 10.13
N ASP A 57 -3.68 -6.12 10.04
CA ASP A 57 -3.41 -5.08 9.05
C ASP A 57 -3.41 -5.65 7.62
N ILE A 58 -2.89 -6.88 7.42
CA ILE A 58 -2.94 -7.57 6.12
C ILE A 58 -4.40 -7.78 5.67
N ASN A 59 -5.26 -8.25 6.58
CA ASN A 59 -6.67 -8.47 6.27
C ASN A 59 -7.41 -7.15 6.04
N ALA A 60 -7.19 -6.14 6.88
CA ALA A 60 -7.82 -4.83 6.73
C ALA A 60 -7.45 -4.19 5.38
N LEU A 61 -6.18 -4.23 4.97
CA LEU A 61 -5.77 -3.77 3.65
C LEU A 61 -6.46 -4.62 2.56
N LYS A 62 -6.44 -5.95 2.67
CA LYS A 62 -7.06 -6.83 1.67
C LYS A 62 -8.54 -6.53 1.47
N GLU A 63 -9.30 -6.29 2.55
CA GLU A 63 -10.72 -5.90 2.49
C GLU A 63 -10.90 -4.55 1.81
N GLN A 64 -10.08 -3.55 2.18
CA GLN A 64 -10.10 -2.23 1.54
C GLN A 64 -9.84 -2.35 0.02
N LEU A 65 -8.81 -3.10 -0.39
CA LEU A 65 -8.48 -3.29 -1.80
C LEU A 65 -9.57 -4.05 -2.56
N HIS A 66 -10.21 -5.04 -1.94
CA HIS A 66 -11.36 -5.74 -2.53
C HIS A 66 -12.56 -4.81 -2.77
N SER A 67 -12.74 -3.77 -1.95
CA SER A 67 -13.82 -2.80 -2.14
C SER A 67 -13.55 -1.80 -3.28
N HIS A 68 -12.29 -1.68 -3.72
CA HIS A 68 -11.89 -0.68 -4.71
C HIS A 68 -12.23 -1.14 -6.16
N PRO A 69 -12.92 -0.33 -6.99
CA PRO A 69 -13.43 -0.76 -8.31
C PRO A 69 -12.38 -1.31 -9.29
N LEU A 70 -11.12 -0.88 -9.19
CA LEU A 70 -10.02 -1.39 -10.01
C LEU A 70 -9.32 -2.58 -9.38
N LEU A 71 -9.08 -2.53 -8.07
CA LEU A 71 -8.17 -3.46 -7.39
C LEU A 71 -8.91 -4.69 -6.86
N GLY A 72 -10.21 -4.57 -6.64
CA GLY A 72 -11.12 -5.66 -6.32
C GLY A 72 -11.75 -6.33 -7.53
N ASP A 73 -11.44 -5.90 -8.76
CA ASP A 73 -11.95 -6.53 -9.98
C ASP A 73 -11.17 -7.84 -10.26
N PRO A 74 -11.79 -9.03 -10.06
CA PRO A 74 -11.10 -10.30 -10.19
C PRO A 74 -10.71 -10.63 -11.64
N SER A 75 -11.26 -9.91 -12.63
CA SER A 75 -10.83 -10.04 -14.03
C SER A 75 -9.50 -9.33 -14.33
N LYS A 76 -9.04 -8.46 -13.40
CA LYS A 76 -7.84 -7.63 -13.57
C LYS A 76 -6.78 -7.90 -12.53
N VAL A 77 -7.18 -8.15 -11.29
CA VAL A 77 -6.28 -8.27 -10.13
C VAL A 77 -6.61 -9.53 -9.35
N LEU A 78 -5.56 -10.29 -9.01
CA LEU A 78 -5.62 -11.38 -8.05
C LEU A 78 -4.97 -10.91 -6.74
N LEU A 79 -5.77 -10.81 -5.67
CA LEU A 79 -5.31 -10.39 -4.34
C LEU A 79 -5.04 -11.62 -3.47
N LEU A 80 -3.78 -11.81 -3.09
CA LEU A 80 -3.33 -12.90 -2.21
C LEU A 80 -2.80 -12.31 -0.89
N ALA A 81 -3.14 -12.95 0.22
CA ALA A 81 -2.54 -12.67 1.52
C ALA A 81 -1.59 -13.83 1.87
N CYS A 82 -0.48 -13.53 2.53
CA CYS A 82 0.46 -14.53 3.01
C CYS A 82 0.87 -14.16 4.44
N HIS A 83 0.67 -15.07 5.38
CA HIS A 83 1.04 -14.90 6.78
C HIS A 83 1.38 -16.25 7.40
N GLY A 84 2.34 -16.28 8.33
CA GLY A 84 2.83 -17.53 8.93
C GLY A 84 1.82 -18.29 9.79
N SER A 85 0.68 -17.68 10.12
CA SER A 85 -0.41 -18.33 10.84
C SER A 85 -1.50 -18.90 9.93
N MET A 86 -1.40 -18.74 8.61
CA MET A 86 -2.37 -19.30 7.65
C MET A 86 -2.17 -20.82 7.52
N ALA A 87 -3.21 -21.55 7.12
CA ALA A 87 -3.04 -22.96 6.81
C ALA A 87 -2.06 -23.11 5.63
N SER A 88 -1.21 -24.14 5.63
CA SER A 88 -0.18 -24.31 4.59
C SER A 88 -0.74 -24.47 3.17
N SER A 89 -2.01 -24.85 3.03
CA SER A 89 -2.71 -24.89 1.74
C SER A 89 -3.17 -23.52 1.23
N GLU A 90 -3.18 -22.52 2.10
CA GLU A 90 -3.63 -21.14 1.85
C GLU A 90 -2.46 -20.15 1.76
N GLN A 91 -1.23 -20.58 2.07
CA GLN A 91 0.02 -19.81 1.94
C GLN A 91 0.62 -19.86 0.54
#